data_AF-A0A955KCW9-F1
#
_entry.id   AF-A0A955KCW9-F1
#
_cell.length_a   1.000
_cell.length_b   1.000
_cell.length_c   1.000
_cell.angle_alpha   90.00
_cell.angle_beta   90.00
_cell.angle_gamma   90.00
#
_symmetry.space_group_name_H-M   'P 1'
#
loop_
_entity.id
_entity.type
_entity.pdbx_description
1 polymer ?
#
loop_
_entity_poly.entity_id
_entity_poly.type
_entity_poly.pdbx_seq_one_letter_code
_entity_poly.pdbx_strand_id
1 'polypeptide(L)'
;MLYEFYGTECPHCERMRNVVESVEKKHNVTFERKEVWHDEDNLAFLKECDKNDECGGVPFFYNDETGKWICGEATEEELESII
;
A
#
# COMPACT_ATOMS: atom_id res chain seq x y z
N MET A 1 -4.89 -1.69 11.04
CA MET A 1 -3.58 -1.19 10.55
C MET A 1 -3.64 -1.03 9.04
N LEU A 2 -3.08 0.06 8.54
CA LEU A 2 -2.99 0.33 7.11
C LEU A 2 -1.55 0.11 6.66
N TYR A 3 -1.37 -0.57 5.53
CA TYR A 3 -0.07 -0.89 4.97
C TYR A 3 0.07 -0.31 3.57
N GLU A 4 1.22 0.30 3.27
CA GLU A 4 1.65 0.66 1.93
C GLU A 4 2.87 -0.19 1.59
N PHE A 5 2.73 -1.10 0.64
CA PHE A 5 3.86 -1.85 0.10
C PHE A 5 4.39 -1.15 -1.14
N TYR A 6 5.69 -0.90 -1.16
CA TYR A 6 6.34 -0.12 -2.20
C TYR A 6 7.71 -0.70 -2.59
N GLY A 7 8.17 -0.33 -3.78
CA GLY A 7 9.55 -0.55 -4.21
C GLY A 7 10.31 0.77 -4.24
N THR A 8 11.52 0.81 -3.70
CA THR A 8 12.35 2.03 -3.65
C THR A 8 12.59 2.64 -5.02
N GLU A 9 12.71 1.80 -6.04
CA GLU A 9 12.98 2.22 -7.43
C GLU A 9 11.70 2.25 -8.30
N CYS A 10 10.52 2.11 -7.68
CA CYS A 10 9.25 2.08 -8.40
C CYS A 10 8.70 3.49 -8.66
N PRO A 11 8.61 3.94 -9.93
CA PRO A 11 8.13 5.28 -10.25
C PRO A 11 6.64 5.48 -9.96
N HIS A 12 5.84 4.41 -9.90
CA HIS A 12 4.43 4.47 -9.51
C HIS A 12 4.30 4.71 -8.00
N CYS A 13 5.16 4.10 -7.18
CA CYS A 13 5.19 4.32 -5.73
C CYS A 13 5.56 5.77 -5.38
N GLU A 14 6.54 6.34 -6.10
CA GLU A 14 6.91 7.74 -5.88
C GLU A 14 5.79 8.73 -6.23
N ARG A 15 4.95 8.41 -7.23
CA ARG A 15 3.76 9.24 -7.54
C ARG A 15 2.69 9.12 -6.45
N MET A 16 2.54 7.94 -5.87
CA MET A 16 1.57 7.69 -4.80
C MET A 16 1.91 8.41 -3.50
N ARG A 17 3.18 8.75 -3.24
CA ARG A 17 3.59 9.42 -1.98
C ARG A 17 2.76 10.65 -1.63
N ASN A 18 2.53 11.55 -2.60
CA ASN A 18 1.76 12.77 -2.34
C ASN A 18 0.29 12.46 -2.01
N VAL A 19 -0.28 11.43 -2.65
CA VAL A 19 -1.67 11.01 -2.45
C VAL A 19 -1.83 10.38 -1.06
N VAL A 20 -0.92 9.47 -0.70
CA VAL A 20 -0.91 8.80 0.61
C VAL A 20 -0.74 9.84 1.73
N GLU A 21 0.24 10.74 1.63
CA GLU A 21 0.46 11.78 2.64
C GLU A 21 -0.76 12.72 2.79
N SER A 22 -1.49 12.99 1.70
CA SER A 22 -2.72 13.80 1.74
C SER A 22 -3.81 13.08 2.55
N VAL A 23 -4.01 11.79 2.27
CA VAL A 23 -5.00 10.93 2.93
C VAL A 23 -4.67 10.73 4.42
N GLU A 24 -3.41 10.46 4.75
CA GLU A 24 -2.93 10.34 6.14
C GLU A 24 -3.25 11.59 6.96
N LYS A 25 -2.93 12.78 6.42
CA LYS A 25 -3.21 14.07 7.08
C LYS A 25 -4.71 14.34 7.21
N LYS A 26 -5.49 14.02 6.18
CA LYS A 26 -6.94 14.30 6.13
C LYS A 26 -7.72 13.45 7.14
N HIS A 27 -7.38 12.16 7.25
CA HIS A 27 -8.10 11.21 8.11
C HIS A 27 -7.40 10.93 9.44
N ASN A 28 -6.23 11.56 9.67
CA ASN A 28 -5.39 11.31 10.84
C ASN A 28 -5.08 9.81 11.01
N VAL A 29 -4.73 9.18 9.90
CA VAL A 29 -4.27 7.78 9.84
C VAL A 29 -2.82 7.71 9.38
N THR A 30 -2.21 6.54 9.48
CA THR A 30 -0.84 6.32 9.00
C THR A 30 -0.77 4.98 8.28
N PHE A 31 -0.20 4.98 7.08
CA PHE A 31 0.16 3.79 6.35
C PHE A 31 1.57 3.35 6.78
N GLU A 32 1.67 2.16 7.32
CA GLU A 32 2.97 1.54 7.60
C GLU A 32 3.60 1.14 6.26
N ARG A 33 4.67 1.86 5.90
CA ARG A 33 5.35 1.69 4.62
C ARG A 33 6.32 0.51 4.68
N LYS A 34 6.16 -0.44 3.77
CA LYS A 34 6.94 -1.69 3.66
C LYS A 34 7.65 -1.71 2.31
N GLU A 35 8.97 -1.60 2.33
CA GLU A 35 9.79 -1.77 1.13
C GLU A 35 9.89 -3.27 0.82
N VAL A 36 9.61 -3.72 -0.41
CA VAL A 36 9.55 -5.16 -0.73
C VAL A 36 10.54 -5.64 -1.79
N TRP A 37 11.35 -4.76 -2.37
CA TRP A 37 12.33 -5.15 -3.40
C TRP A 37 13.70 -5.50 -2.81
N HIS A 38 14.05 -4.89 -1.67
CA HIS A 38 15.32 -5.05 -0.99
C HIS A 38 15.17 -5.62 0.44
N ASP A 39 13.95 -6.03 0.81
CA ASP A 39 13.63 -6.61 2.10
C ASP A 39 12.74 -7.87 1.92
N GLU A 40 13.34 -9.03 2.15
CA GLU A 40 12.70 -10.33 1.94
C GLU A 40 11.57 -10.60 2.96
N ASP A 41 11.68 -10.06 4.17
CA ASP A 41 10.67 -10.24 5.22
C ASP A 41 9.40 -9.46 4.87
N ASN A 42 9.55 -8.23 4.39
CA ASN A 42 8.43 -7.43 3.90
C ASN A 42 7.81 -8.03 2.64
N LEU A 43 8.62 -8.61 1.74
CA LEU A 43 8.12 -9.32 0.57
C LEU A 43 7.32 -10.58 0.95
N ALA A 44 7.77 -11.32 1.98
CA ALA A 44 7.02 -12.44 2.52
C ALA A 44 5.68 -11.97 3.10
N PHE A 45 5.68 -10.88 3.87
CA PHE A 45 4.47 -10.29 4.44
C PHE A 45 3.50 -9.79 3.35
N LEU A 46 4.00 -9.16 2.28
CA LEU A 46 3.18 -8.79 1.11
C LEU A 46 2.44 -10.01 0.55
N LYS A 47 3.12 -11.15 0.39
CA LYS A 47 2.52 -12.38 -0.15
C LYS A 47 1.46 -12.98 0.77
N GLU A 48 1.57 -12.76 2.08
CA GLU A 48 0.52 -13.16 3.04
C GLU A 48 -0.72 -12.27 2.94
N CYS A 49 -0.51 -10.97 2.64
CA CYS A 49 -1.59 -9.99 2.43
C CYS A 49 -2.26 -10.15 1.05
N ASP A 50 -1.49 -10.31 -0.02
CA ASP A 50 -1.94 -10.48 -1.40
C ASP A 50 -2.32 -11.94 -1.68
N LYS A 51 -3.38 -12.40 -1.01
CA LYS A 51 -3.85 -13.78 -1.11
C LYS A 51 -4.26 -14.09 -2.55
N ASN A 52 -3.66 -15.13 -3.11
CA ASN A 52 -3.84 -15.58 -4.50
C ASN A 52 -3.14 -14.73 -5.58
N ASP A 53 -2.21 -13.85 -5.22
CA ASP A 53 -1.46 -13.03 -6.19
C ASP A 53 -2.43 -12.16 -7.04
N GLU A 54 -3.47 -11.60 -6.40
CA GLU A 54 -4.50 -10.82 -7.08
C GLU A 54 -3.95 -9.47 -7.57
N CYS A 55 -2.99 -8.90 -6.84
CA CYS A 55 -2.26 -7.71 -7.26
C CYS A 55 -0.92 -8.04 -7.94
N GLY A 56 -0.13 -8.93 -7.34
CA GLY A 56 1.15 -9.41 -7.86
C GLY A 56 2.28 -8.36 -7.88
N GLY A 57 2.09 -7.18 -7.29
CA GLY A 57 3.06 -6.09 -7.40
C GLY A 57 2.83 -4.89 -6.49
N VAL A 58 3.59 -3.82 -6.75
CA VAL A 58 3.57 -2.56 -6.01
C VAL A 58 3.34 -1.36 -6.94
N PRO A 59 2.70 -0.26 -6.49
CA PRO A 59 2.23 -0.02 -5.12
C PRO A 59 1.01 -0.88 -4.74
N PHE A 60 0.97 -1.36 -3.51
CA PHE A 60 -0.13 -2.16 -2.97
C PHE A 60 -0.52 -1.63 -1.59
N PHE A 61 -1.82 -1.45 -1.38
CA PHE A 61 -2.36 -0.92 -0.14
C PHE A 61 -3.28 -1.94 0.50
N TYR A 62 -3.14 -2.16 1.80
CA TYR A 62 -3.89 -3.16 2.53
C TYR A 62 -4.35 -2.65 3.89
N ASN A 63 -5.62 -2.89 4.23
CA ASN A 63 -6.14 -2.69 5.58
C ASN A 63 -6.36 -4.06 6.22
N ASP A 64 -5.60 -4.41 7.26
CA ASP A 64 -5.70 -5.71 7.94
C ASP A 64 -6.94 -5.84 8.83
N GLU A 65 -7.57 -4.73 9.23
CA GLU A 65 -8.79 -4.72 10.05
C GLU A 65 -10.02 -5.02 9.19
N THR A 66 -10.06 -4.49 7.96
CA THR A 66 -11.21 -4.67 7.06
C THR A 66 -10.98 -5.73 5.98
N GLY A 67 -9.72 -6.11 5.74
CA GLY A 67 -9.30 -7.00 4.65
C GLY A 67 -9.40 -6.36 3.25
N LYS A 68 -9.71 -5.06 3.16
CA LYS A 68 -9.79 -4.34 1.89
C LYS A 68 -8.39 -4.00 1.38
N TRP A 69 -8.27 -3.93 0.05
CA TRP A 69 -7.00 -3.66 -0.61
C TRP A 69 -7.17 -2.91 -1.91
N ILE A 70 -6.09 -2.27 -2.35
CA ILE A 70 -5.97 -1.59 -3.64
C ILE A 70 -4.62 -1.95 -4.27
N CYS A 71 -4.66 -2.23 -5.57
CA CYS A 71 -3.49 -2.54 -6.37
C CYS A 71 -3.20 -1.42 -7.37
N GLY A 72 -1.94 -1.01 -7.47
CA GLY A 72 -1.48 0.00 -8.41
C GLY A 72 -1.72 1.43 -7.93
N GLU A 73 -1.55 2.37 -8.86
CA GLU A 73 -1.82 3.78 -8.58
C GLU A 73 -3.30 4.00 -8.30
N ALA A 74 -3.59 4.80 -7.28
CA ALA A 74 -4.93 5.06 -6.78
C ALA A 74 -5.14 6.55 -6.55
N THR A 75 -6.38 6.99 -6.69
CA THR A 75 -6.82 8.32 -6.27
C THR A 75 -6.99 8.40 -4.76
N GLU A 76 -7.09 9.62 -4.22
CA GLU A 76 -7.42 9.81 -2.80
C GLU A 76 -8.74 9.12 -2.45
N GLU A 77 -9.77 9.24 -3.29
CA GLU A 77 -11.08 8.62 -3.06
C GLU A 77 -11.01 7.09 -2.99
N GLU A 78 -10.19 6.47 -3.85
CA GLU A 78 -9.95 5.04 -3.80
C GLU A 78 -9.26 4.65 -2.49
N LEU A 79 -8.15 5.31 -2.12
CA LEU A 79 -7.46 5.04 -0.85
C LEU A 79 -8.36 5.25 0.37
N GLU A 80 -9.24 6.24 0.33
CA GLU A 80 -10.23 6.50 1.38
C GLU A 80 -11.24 5.36 1.52
N SER A 81 -11.53 4.62 0.45
CA SER A 81 -12.50 3.52 0.48
C SER A 81 -12.04 2.32 1.32
N ILE A 82 -10.73 2.21 1.60
CA ILE A 82 -10.13 1.13 2.39
C ILE A 82 -9.82 1.53 3.83
N ILE A 83 -9.94 2.81 4.19
CA ILE A 83 -9.82 3.31 5.57
C ILE A 83 -11.11 3.02 6.33
#